data_AF-A0A969W1U9-F1
#
_entry.id   AF-A0A969W1U9-F1
#
_cell.length_a   1.000
_cell.length_b   1.000
_cell.length_c   1.000
_cell.angle_alpha   90.00
_cell.angle_beta   90.00
_cell.angle_gamma   90.00
#
_symmetry.space_group_name_H-M   'P 1'
#
loop_
_entity.id
_entity.type
_entity.pdbx_description
1 polymer ?
#
loop_
_entity_poly.entity_id
_entity_poly.type
_entity_poly.pdbx_seq_one_letter_code
_entity_poly.pdbx_strand_id
1 'polypeptide(L)'
;MKVRTARKWLLIGMGEVILCLILLAIAPIFLNSNLPIIGFLIWLSIPLMLGGSLLYALRKVMDAQKSRNIFVREFPEYACLKFTDFLEIPSREMKRRLEIFAAIQDESDRDILNISPLDLLHRWR
;
A
#
# COMPACT_ATOMS: atom_id res chain seq x y z
N MET A 1 8.31 10.94 -6.51
CA MET A 1 7.58 10.21 -5.43
C MET A 1 7.89 8.71 -5.38
N LYS A 2 7.96 7.99 -6.51
CA LYS A 2 8.16 6.51 -6.60
C LYS A 2 9.31 5.94 -5.75
N VAL A 3 10.47 6.60 -5.73
CA VAL A 3 11.65 6.16 -4.95
C VAL A 3 11.39 6.21 -3.43
N ARG A 4 10.56 7.16 -2.96
CA ARG A 4 10.28 7.35 -1.53
C ARG A 4 9.36 6.26 -0.99
N THR A 5 8.38 5.84 -1.78
CA THR A 5 7.44 4.77 -1.42
C THR A 5 8.16 3.43 -1.37
N ALA A 6 8.90 3.05 -2.41
CA ALA A 6 9.67 1.80 -2.41
C ALA A 6 10.69 1.75 -1.25
N ARG A 7 11.42 2.84 -1.01
CA ARG A 7 12.36 2.95 0.12
C ARG A 7 11.68 2.80 1.48
N LYS A 8 10.50 3.41 1.67
CA LYS A 8 9.72 3.29 2.92
C LYS A 8 9.33 1.83 3.18
N TRP A 9 8.82 1.15 2.16
CA TRP A 9 8.41 -0.25 2.25
C TRP A 9 9.59 -1.18 2.54
N LEU A 10 10.73 -0.93 1.89
CA LEU A 10 11.97 -1.67 2.13
C LEU A 10 12.48 -1.46 3.56
N LEU A 11 12.48 -0.24 4.07
CA LEU A 11 12.88 0.06 5.46
C LEU A 11 11.97 -0.63 6.48
N ILE A 12 10.65 -0.65 6.24
CA ILE A 12 9.69 -1.36 7.10
C ILE A 12 10.00 -2.86 7.09
N GLY A 13 10.17 -3.47 5.91
CA GLY A 13 10.50 -4.89 5.79
C GLY A 13 11.83 -5.25 6.44
N MET A 14 12.88 -4.44 6.26
CA MET A 14 14.16 -4.64 6.93
C MET A 14 14.02 -4.56 8.46
N GLY A 15 13.30 -3.57 8.97
CA GLY A 15 13.07 -3.41 10.40
C GLY A 15 12.32 -4.61 11.00
N GLU A 16 11.33 -5.11 10.29
CA GLU A 16 10.55 -6.29 10.71
C GLU A 16 11.42 -7.56 10.74
N VAL A 17 12.25 -7.78 9.72
CA VAL A 17 13.18 -8.92 9.68
C VAL A 17 14.20 -8.85 10.83
N ILE A 18 14.79 -7.68 11.06
CA ILE A 18 15.75 -7.47 12.18
C ILE A 18 15.07 -7.76 13.52
N LEU A 19 13.85 -7.25 13.72
CA LEU A 19 13.08 -7.51 14.94
C LEU A 19 12.79 -9.01 15.10
N CYS A 20 12.38 -9.70 14.03
CA CYS A 20 12.15 -11.15 14.07
C CYS A 20 13.42 -11.93 14.44
N LEU A 21 14.59 -11.54 13.91
CA LEU A 21 15.87 -12.17 14.26
C LEU A 21 16.23 -11.97 15.74
N ILE A 22 16.00 -10.77 16.28
CA ILE A 22 16.20 -10.48 17.71
C ILE A 22 15.28 -11.35 18.57
N LEU A 23 13.99 -11.40 18.22
CA LEU A 23 12.99 -12.22 18.93
C LEU A 23 13.35 -13.71 18.87
N LEU A 24 13.79 -14.20 17.71
CA LEU A 24 14.24 -15.58 17.53
C LEU A 24 15.46 -15.91 18.40
N ALA A 25 16.40 -14.98 18.54
CA ALA A 25 17.59 -15.16 19.37
C ALA A 25 17.26 -15.23 20.87
N ILE A 26 16.22 -14.51 21.31
CA ILE A 26 15.82 -14.42 22.72
C ILE A 26 14.83 -15.53 23.10
N ALA A 27 14.02 -16.04 22.17
CA ALA A 27 12.99 -17.05 22.45
C ALA A 27 13.52 -18.31 23.18
N PRO A 28 14.68 -18.90 22.83
CA PRO A 28 15.22 -20.06 23.53
C PRO A 28 15.53 -19.83 25.00
N ILE A 29 15.94 -18.60 25.36
CA ILE A 29 16.25 -18.22 26.75
C ILE A 29 15.00 -18.38 27.61
N PHE A 30 13.86 -17.93 27.10
CA PHE A 30 12.58 -18.05 27.81
C PHE A 30 12.01 -19.47 27.76
N LEU A 31 12.15 -20.18 26.64
CA LEU A 31 11.70 -21.57 26.50
C LEU A 31 12.40 -22.51 27.49
N ASN A 32 13.67 -22.26 27.80
CA ASN A 32 14.46 -23.04 28.76
C ASN A 32 14.52 -22.42 30.17
N SER A 33 13.60 -21.50 30.48
CA SER A 33 13.51 -20.84 31.78
C SER A 33 12.28 -21.29 32.57
N ASN A 34 12.06 -20.70 33.74
CA ASN A 34 10.83 -20.87 34.53
C ASN A 34 9.58 -20.25 33.85
N LEU A 35 9.73 -19.60 32.69
CA LEU A 35 8.64 -18.92 31.95
C LEU A 35 8.57 -19.40 30.48
N PRO A 36 8.35 -20.71 30.21
CA PRO A 36 8.35 -21.25 28.85
C PRO A 36 7.21 -20.70 27.98
N ILE A 37 6.10 -20.29 28.61
CA ILE A 37 4.95 -19.67 27.92
C ILE A 37 5.36 -18.40 27.18
N ILE A 38 6.24 -17.58 27.77
CA ILE A 38 6.74 -16.35 27.14
C ILE A 38 7.56 -16.70 25.88
N GLY A 39 8.41 -17.71 25.98
CA GLY A 39 9.19 -18.19 24.83
C GLY A 39 8.30 -18.70 23.69
N PHE A 40 7.22 -19.40 24.02
CA PHE A 40 6.24 -19.86 23.02
C PHE A 40 5.49 -18.69 22.38
N LEU A 41 5.09 -17.67 23.15
CA LEU A 41 4.44 -16.46 22.60
C LEU A 41 5.37 -15.69 21.66
N ILE A 42 6.65 -15.57 22.00
CA ILE A 42 7.65 -14.95 21.12
C ILE A 42 7.79 -15.77 19.84
N TRP A 43 7.87 -17.09 19.95
CA TRP A 43 7.98 -17.97 18.79
C TRP A 43 6.75 -17.87 17.87
N LEU A 44 5.54 -17.76 18.44
CA LEU A 44 4.29 -17.61 17.69
C LEU A 44 4.14 -16.22 17.05
N SER A 45 4.68 -15.17 17.68
CA SER A 45 4.54 -13.81 17.16
C SER A 45 5.33 -13.58 15.87
N ILE A 46 6.48 -14.23 15.70
CA ILE A 46 7.32 -14.13 14.50
C ILE A 46 6.56 -14.47 13.20
N PRO A 47 5.96 -15.67 13.03
CA PRO A 47 5.22 -15.99 11.82
C PRO A 47 3.94 -15.15 11.66
N LEU A 48 3.32 -14.71 12.78
CA LEU A 48 2.17 -13.81 12.72
C LEU A 48 2.53 -12.43 12.18
N MET A 49 3.67 -11.86 12.61
CA MET A 49 4.17 -10.59 12.10
C MET A 49 4.50 -10.71 10.61
N LEU A 50 5.38 -11.64 10.25
CA LEU A 50 5.79 -11.85 8.85
C LEU A 50 4.61 -12.16 7.93
N GLY A 51 3.71 -13.04 8.36
CA GLY A 51 2.51 -13.39 7.62
C GLY A 51 1.54 -12.21 7.48
N GLY A 52 1.31 -11.46 8.56
CA GLY A 52 0.47 -10.27 8.57
C GLY A 52 1.00 -9.18 7.64
N SER A 53 2.31 -8.93 7.67
CA SER A 53 3.00 -7.96 6.81
C SER A 53 2.94 -8.36 5.33
N LEU A 54 3.16 -9.64 5.02
CA LEU A 54 3.01 -10.15 3.66
C LEU A 54 1.57 -10.00 3.15
N LEU A 55 0.57 -10.35 3.96
CA LEU A 55 -0.84 -10.18 3.62
C LEU A 55 -1.21 -8.71 3.42
N TYR A 56 -0.67 -7.81 4.24
CA TYR A 56 -0.86 -6.37 4.09
C TYR A 56 -0.26 -5.87 2.77
N ALA A 57 0.96 -6.30 2.45
CA ALA A 57 1.63 -5.94 1.20
C ALA A 57 0.84 -6.43 -0.03
N LEU A 58 0.40 -7.68 0.00
CA LEU A 58 -0.43 -8.27 -1.06
C LEU A 58 -1.73 -7.48 -1.24
N ARG A 59 -2.44 -7.16 -0.14
CA ARG A 59 -3.67 -6.36 -0.20
C ARG A 59 -3.44 -4.99 -0.84
N LYS A 60 -2.32 -4.33 -0.52
CA LYS A 60 -1.95 -3.04 -1.11
C LYS A 60 -1.65 -3.13 -2.60
N VAL A 61 -0.96 -4.18 -3.03
CA VAL A 61 -0.70 -4.42 -4.47
C VAL A 61 -2.02 -4.69 -5.22
N MET A 62 -2.89 -5.53 -4.65
CA MET A 62 -4.20 -5.83 -5.24
C MET A 62 -5.08 -4.56 -5.35
N ASP A 63 -5.08 -3.73 -4.31
CA ASP A 63 -5.85 -2.47 -4.31
C ASP A 63 -5.30 -1.49 -5.36
N ALA A 64 -3.98 -1.39 -5.50
CA ALA A 64 -3.35 -0.57 -6.52
C ALA A 64 -3.67 -1.04 -7.96
N GLN A 65 -3.67 -2.35 -8.19
CA GLN A 65 -4.10 -2.93 -9.46
C GLN A 65 -5.56 -2.62 -9.74
N LYS A 66 -6.43 -2.71 -8.72
CA LYS A 66 -7.85 -2.37 -8.84
C LYS A 66 -8.05 -0.89 -9.16
N SER A 67 -7.34 0.01 -8.48
CA SER A 67 -7.33 1.45 -8.77
C SER A 67 -6.91 1.74 -10.21
N ARG A 68 -5.83 1.09 -10.69
CA ARG A 68 -5.39 1.20 -12.09
C ARG A 68 -6.48 0.75 -13.05
N ASN A 69 -7.08 -0.42 -12.82
CA ASN A 69 -8.09 -0.95 -13.73
C ASN A 69 -9.34 -0.06 -13.79
N ILE A 70 -9.73 0.55 -12.67
CA ILE A 70 -10.82 1.54 -12.63
C ILE A 70 -10.44 2.77 -13.46
N PHE A 71 -9.23 3.31 -13.25
CA PHE A 71 -8.76 4.50 -13.98
C PHE A 71 -8.63 4.26 -15.49
N VAL A 72 -7.98 3.17 -15.90
CA VAL A 72 -7.76 2.83 -17.31
C VAL A 72 -9.07 2.48 -18.02
N ARG A 73 -10.10 2.04 -17.29
CA ARG A 73 -11.42 1.82 -17.87
C ARG A 73 -12.09 3.13 -18.31
N GLU A 74 -11.91 4.20 -17.53
CA GLU A 74 -12.44 5.53 -17.87
C GLU A 74 -11.52 6.29 -18.85
N PHE A 75 -10.20 6.11 -18.74
CA PHE A 75 -9.20 6.75 -19.60
C PHE A 75 -8.24 5.73 -20.22
N PRO A 76 -8.65 5.05 -21.32
CA PRO A 76 -7.86 3.99 -21.94
C PRO A 76 -6.51 4.48 -22.51
N GLU A 77 -6.40 5.77 -22.85
CA GLU A 77 -5.17 6.38 -23.36
C GLU A 77 -4.00 6.31 -22.36
N TYR A 78 -4.27 6.12 -21.07
CA TYR A 78 -3.25 5.98 -20.02
C TYR A 78 -2.96 4.52 -19.63
N ALA A 79 -3.29 3.55 -20.49
CA ALA A 79 -3.00 2.13 -20.23
C ALA A 79 -1.50 1.84 -19.98
N CYS A 80 -0.60 2.71 -20.44
CA CYS A 80 0.85 2.61 -20.22
C CYS A 80 1.28 2.82 -18.75
N LEU A 81 0.40 3.39 -17.90
CA LEU A 81 0.68 3.60 -16.48
C LEU A 81 0.82 2.27 -15.73
N LYS A 82 1.78 2.20 -14.81
CA LYS A 82 2.06 0.99 -14.02
C LYS A 82 1.21 0.98 -12.75
N PHE A 83 0.87 -0.20 -12.24
CA PHE A 83 0.15 -0.33 -10.96
C PHE A 83 0.89 0.37 -9.80
N THR A 84 2.22 0.48 -9.90
CA THR A 84 3.07 1.18 -8.93
C THR A 84 2.70 2.65 -8.76
N ASP A 85 2.13 3.26 -9.79
CA ASP A 85 1.70 4.66 -9.78
C ASP A 85 0.42 4.86 -8.95
N PHE A 86 -0.28 3.75 -8.63
CA PHE A 86 -1.52 3.71 -7.87
C PHE A 86 -1.33 3.16 -6.46
N LEU A 87 -0.11 2.80 -6.04
CA LEU A 87 0.19 2.18 -4.74
C LEU A 87 -0.28 3.00 -3.53
N GLU A 88 -0.31 4.32 -3.67
CA GLU A 88 -0.69 5.25 -2.61
C GLU A 88 -2.18 5.64 -2.67
N ILE A 89 -2.91 5.24 -3.72
CA ILE A 89 -4.31 5.63 -3.94
C ILE A 89 -5.22 4.43 -3.76
N PRO A 90 -6.01 4.38 -2.67
CA PRO A 90 -6.99 3.32 -2.48
C PRO A 90 -8.05 3.32 -3.58
N SER A 91 -8.55 2.14 -3.95
CA SER A 91 -9.54 2.01 -5.04
C SER A 91 -10.84 2.78 -4.79
N ARG A 92 -11.24 2.91 -3.53
CA ARG A 92 -12.42 3.73 -3.13
C ARG A 92 -12.20 5.22 -3.37
N GLU A 93 -11.00 5.70 -3.05
CA GLU A 93 -10.61 7.09 -3.28
C GLU A 93 -10.51 7.39 -4.77
N MET A 94 -9.97 6.46 -5.57
CA MET A 94 -9.94 6.59 -7.03
C MET A 94 -11.34 6.73 -7.62
N LYS A 95 -12.30 5.89 -7.20
CA LYS A 95 -13.70 6.01 -7.64
C LYS A 95 -14.29 7.38 -7.31
N ARG A 96 -14.13 7.84 -6.07
CA ARG A 96 -14.62 9.14 -5.63
C ARG A 96 -14.01 10.29 -6.45
N ARG A 97 -12.71 10.21 -6.74
CA ARG A 97 -12.02 11.21 -7.58
C ARG A 97 -12.55 11.22 -9.01
N LEU A 98 -12.84 10.05 -9.58
CA LEU A 98 -13.46 9.94 -10.90
C LEU A 98 -14.88 10.51 -10.93
N GLU A 99 -15.69 10.24 -9.89
CA GLU A 99 -17.03 10.81 -9.76
C GLU A 99 -17.00 12.34 -9.68
N ILE A 100 -16.09 12.90 -8.85
CA ILE A 100 -15.89 14.35 -8.77
C ILE A 100 -15.41 14.92 -10.11
N PHE A 101 -14.46 14.25 -10.76
CA PHE A 101 -13.95 14.68 -12.06
C PHE A 101 -15.03 14.67 -13.14
N ALA A 102 -15.88 13.64 -13.16
CA ALA A 102 -17.02 13.55 -14.07
C ALA A 102 -18.04 14.68 -13.81
N ALA A 103 -18.33 14.98 -12.54
CA ALA A 103 -19.23 16.08 -12.18
C ALA A 103 -18.69 17.46 -12.61
N ILE A 104 -17.39 17.71 -12.40
CA ILE A 104 -16.73 18.96 -12.81
C ILE A 104 -16.67 19.10 -14.34
N GLN A 105 -16.57 17.98 -15.07
CA GLN A 105 -16.55 18.01 -16.54
C GLN A 105 -17.92 18.30 -17.18
N ASP A 106 -19.02 18.13 -16.44
CA ASP A 106 -20.40 18.30 -16.94
C ASP A 106 -20.88 19.76 -16.81
N GLU A 107 -20.41 20.48 -15.78
CA GLU A 107 -20.64 21.92 -15.63
C GLU A 107 -19.59 22.71 -16.42
N SER A 108 -19.94 23.27 -17.59
CA SER A 108 -19.53 24.55 -18.22
C SER A 108 -18.05 25.06 -18.18
N ASP A 109 -17.14 24.42 -17.48
CA ASP A 109 -15.85 24.95 -17.03
C ASP A 109 -14.66 24.18 -17.65
N ARG A 110 -14.95 23.31 -18.64
CA ARG A 110 -13.94 22.53 -19.40
C ARG A 110 -12.78 23.39 -19.90
N ASP A 111 -13.04 24.63 -20.29
CA ASP A 111 -12.01 25.53 -20.83
C ASP A 111 -11.27 26.34 -19.74
N ILE A 112 -11.81 26.42 -18.52
CA ILE A 112 -11.27 27.28 -17.45
C ILE A 112 -10.30 26.50 -16.55
N LEU A 113 -10.57 25.21 -16.32
CA LEU A 113 -9.90 24.46 -15.25
C LEU A 113 -8.67 23.64 -15.72
N ASN A 114 -8.48 23.40 -17.02
CA ASN A 114 -7.33 22.69 -17.61
C ASN A 114 -6.85 21.46 -16.78
N ILE A 115 -7.79 20.70 -16.21
CA ILE A 115 -7.49 19.57 -15.35
C ILE A 115 -7.23 18.34 -16.22
N SER A 116 -6.03 17.79 -16.13
CA SER A 116 -5.70 16.54 -16.79
C SER A 116 -6.21 15.36 -15.96
N PRO A 117 -6.67 14.26 -16.57
CA PRO A 117 -6.94 13.01 -15.86
C PRO A 117 -5.74 12.51 -15.02
N LEU A 118 -4.51 12.89 -15.39
CA LEU A 118 -3.31 12.62 -14.60
C LEU A 118 -3.30 13.31 -13.23
N ASP A 119 -4.01 14.42 -13.08
CA ASP A 119 -4.13 15.14 -11.80
C ASP A 119 -4.90 14.30 -10.76
N LEU A 120 -5.71 13.33 -11.20
CA LEU A 120 -6.37 12.38 -10.31
C LEU A 120 -5.37 11.44 -9.61
N LEU A 121 -4.19 11.25 -10.20
CA LEU A 121 -3.09 10.47 -9.64
C LEU A 121 -2.24 11.29 -8.66
N HIS A 122 -2.32 12.62 -8.76
CA HIS A 122 -1.64 13.50 -7.84
C HIS A 122 -2.58 13.92 -6.71
N ARG A 123 -2.00 14.11 -5.52
CA ARG A 123 -2.73 14.67 -4.41
C ARG A 123 -2.85 16.16 -4.73
N TRP A 124 -4.04 16.61 -5.13
CA TRP A 124 -4.40 18.04 -5.07
C TRP A 124 -3.96 18.55 -3.70
N ARG A 125 -2.95 19.42 -3.71
CA ARG A 125 -2.31 19.92 -2.51
C ARG A 125 -2.71 21.36 -2.30
#